data_AF-A0AAE0Q9F3-F1
#
_entry.id   AF-A0AAE0Q9F3-F1
#
_cell.length_a   1.000
_cell.length_b   1.000
_cell.length_c   1.000
_cell.angle_alpha   90.00
_cell.angle_beta   90.00
_cell.angle_gamma   90.00
#
_symmetry.space_group_name_H-M   'P 1'
#
loop_
_entity.id
_entity.type
_entity.pdbx_description
1 polymer ?
#
loop_
_entity_poly.entity_id
_entity_poly.type
_entity_poly.pdbx_seq_one_letter_code
_entity_poly.pdbx_strand_id
1 'polypeptide(L)'
;MQLCALKPGQQEPSLLFRTVLSALTGICSGRLQPTATINLEEYTTSVTSYISKCIDDVTVSKTITTRSNQKPWMTAEVRALLKSRDSAFRAGDKAALRTARAKLSRAIREAKRTHAQRIHGHFQDSGDSRRMWQDTQEITNYKTTSPACDSDASLPDALK
;
A
#
# COMPACT_ATOMS: atom_id res chain seq x y z
N MET A 1 34.20 24.37 -25.63
CA MET A 1 34.56 22.94 -25.49
C MET A 1 33.44 22.26 -24.70
N GLN A 2 32.25 22.00 -25.25
CA GLN A 2 31.88 20.80 -26.04
C GLN A 2 32.26 19.51 -25.29
N LEU A 3 31.37 18.57 -24.97
CA LEU A 3 30.33 17.95 -25.79
C LEU A 3 29.13 17.49 -24.94
N CYS A 4 27.93 17.65 -25.48
CA CYS A 4 26.74 16.87 -25.11
C CYS A 4 26.95 15.39 -25.47
N ALA A 5 26.49 14.48 -24.60
CA ALA A 5 26.29 13.08 -24.95
C ALA A 5 24.78 12.76 -24.89
N LEU A 6 24.20 12.62 -26.09
CA LEU A 6 22.91 11.97 -26.34
C LEU A 6 23.01 10.46 -26.08
N LYS A 7 21.99 9.89 -25.43
CA LYS A 7 21.46 8.54 -25.78
C LYS A 7 20.05 8.33 -25.21
N PRO A 8 19.28 7.33 -25.69
CA PRO A 8 18.10 7.57 -26.52
C PRO A 8 16.83 6.94 -25.92
N GLY A 9 15.68 7.16 -26.55
CA GLY A 9 14.46 6.41 -26.26
C GLY A 9 13.29 7.24 -25.75
N GLN A 10 13.13 8.46 -26.25
CA GLN A 10 11.79 9.06 -26.33
C GLN A 10 11.17 8.60 -27.65
N GLN A 11 10.58 7.41 -27.64
CA GLN A 11 9.69 6.98 -28.71
C GLN A 11 8.39 7.77 -28.54
N GLU A 12 8.33 8.89 -29.25
CA GLU A 12 7.20 9.80 -29.36
C GLU A 12 5.90 9.05 -29.69
N PRO A 13 4.90 8.98 -28.76
CA PRO A 13 3.57 8.43 -29.06
C PRO A 13 2.79 9.27 -30.08
N SER A 14 3.34 10.41 -30.51
CA SER A 14 2.74 11.36 -31.45
C SER A 14 2.75 10.88 -32.91
N LEU A 15 3.67 10.00 -33.29
CA LEU A 15 3.73 9.49 -34.67
C LEU A 15 2.65 8.44 -34.97
N LEU A 16 2.34 7.54 -34.02
CA LEU A 16 1.24 6.60 -34.18
C LEU A 16 -0.12 7.31 -34.27
N PHE A 17 -0.32 8.35 -33.45
CA PHE A 17 -1.54 9.17 -33.52
C PHE A 17 -1.69 9.91 -34.85
N ARG A 18 -0.59 10.39 -35.45
CA ARG A 18 -0.62 11.09 -36.74
C ARG A 18 -0.81 10.14 -37.93
N THR A 19 -0.20 8.96 -37.91
CA THR A 19 -0.37 7.95 -38.96
C THR A 19 -1.77 7.34 -38.96
N VAL A 20 -2.39 7.15 -37.79
CA VAL A 20 -3.79 6.69 -37.70
C VAL A 20 -4.76 7.77 -38.19
N LEU A 21 -4.47 9.06 -37.94
CA LEU A 21 -5.32 10.16 -38.41
C LEU A 21 -5.26 10.35 -39.94
N SER A 22 -4.09 10.11 -40.58
CA SER A 22 -3.98 10.19 -42.05
C SER A 22 -4.64 9.02 -42.78
N ALA A 23 -4.78 7.86 -42.13
CA ALA A 23 -5.50 6.71 -42.68
C ALA A 23 -7.03 6.89 -42.68
N LEU A 24 -7.55 7.86 -41.91
CA LEU A 24 -9.00 8.12 -41.80
C LEU A 24 -9.53 9.18 -42.78
N THR A 25 -8.66 9.95 -43.44
CA THR A 25 -9.08 11.02 -44.37
C THR A 25 -9.01 10.64 -45.85
N GLY A 26 -8.74 9.37 -46.18
CA GLY A 26 -8.57 8.89 -47.54
C GLY A 26 -9.51 7.76 -47.93
N ILE A 27 -10.83 7.93 -47.82
CA ILE A 27 -11.79 7.00 -48.43
C ILE A 27 -12.83 7.78 -49.23
N CYS A 28 -12.82 7.47 -50.52
CA CYS A 28 -13.65 7.92 -51.62
C CYS A 28 -15.15 7.93 -51.30
N SER A 29 -15.86 8.89 -51.92
CA SER A 29 -17.31 8.90 -52.09
C SER A 29 -17.87 7.52 -52.41
N GLY A 30 -18.58 6.94 -51.44
CA GLY A 30 -19.24 5.65 -51.56
C GLY A 30 -20.47 5.60 -50.67
N ARG A 31 -21.60 6.02 -51.25
CA ARG A 31 -22.98 5.56 -50.98
C ARG A 31 -23.33 5.27 -49.51
N LEU A 32 -24.12 6.16 -48.92
CA LEU A 32 -24.92 5.93 -47.71
C LEU A 32 -25.52 4.51 -47.75
N GLN A 33 -24.98 3.61 -46.94
CA GLN A 33 -25.68 2.39 -46.56
C GLN A 33 -26.58 2.73 -45.35
N PRO A 34 -27.80 2.19 -45.30
CA PRO A 34 -28.75 2.44 -44.21
C PRO A 34 -28.06 2.15 -42.88
N THR A 35 -28.04 3.15 -42.01
CA THR A 35 -27.40 3.09 -40.71
C THR A 35 -27.91 1.86 -39.98
N ALA A 36 -27.04 0.88 -39.77
CA ALA A 36 -27.19 -0.05 -38.66
C ALA A 36 -27.61 0.79 -37.47
N THR A 37 -28.81 0.54 -36.94
CA THR A 37 -29.36 1.27 -35.80
C THR A 37 -28.37 1.08 -34.66
N ILE A 38 -27.46 2.05 -34.49
CA ILE A 38 -26.43 2.00 -33.45
C ILE A 38 -27.23 1.88 -32.17
N ASN A 39 -27.15 0.71 -31.54
CA ASN A 39 -27.81 0.49 -30.28
C ASN A 39 -27.08 1.39 -29.28
N LEU A 40 -27.72 2.50 -28.95
CA LEU A 40 -27.15 3.55 -28.10
C LEU A 40 -26.74 2.98 -26.73
N GLU A 41 -27.49 2.00 -26.23
CA GLU A 41 -27.19 1.30 -24.99
C GLU A 41 -25.92 0.45 -25.12
N GLU A 42 -25.75 -0.26 -26.25
CA GLU A 42 -24.55 -1.06 -26.52
C GLU A 42 -23.29 -0.19 -26.64
N TYR A 43 -23.40 0.94 -27.36
CA TYR A 43 -22.30 1.89 -27.51
C TYR A 43 -21.91 2.53 -26.17
N THR A 44 -22.89 3.01 -25.40
CA THR A 44 -22.64 3.63 -24.08
C THR A 44 -22.06 2.62 -23.08
N THR A 45 -22.54 1.37 -23.11
CA THR A 45 -22.01 0.28 -22.27
C THR A 45 -20.55 -0.03 -22.65
N SER A 46 -20.25 -0.15 -23.94
CA SER A 46 -18.90 -0.43 -24.44
C SER A 46 -17.89 0.66 -24.05
N VAL A 47 -18.24 1.93 -24.26
CA VAL A 47 -17.37 3.06 -23.91
C VAL A 47 -17.17 3.16 -22.38
N THR A 48 -18.23 3.02 -21.59
CA THR A 48 -18.14 3.07 -20.12
C THR A 48 -17.29 1.92 -19.58
N SER A 49 -17.46 0.72 -20.13
CA SER A 49 -16.64 -0.46 -19.82
C SER A 49 -15.16 -0.22 -20.13
N TYR A 50 -14.85 0.32 -21.31
CA TYR A 50 -13.47 0.63 -21.69
C TYR A 50 -12.82 1.66 -20.76
N ILE A 51 -13.52 2.75 -20.42
CA ILE A 51 -13.02 3.76 -19.47
C ILE A 51 -12.77 3.14 -18.10
N SER A 52 -13.71 2.32 -17.62
CA SER A 52 -13.59 1.67 -16.30
C SER A 52 -12.38 0.72 -16.26
N LYS A 53 -12.19 -0.07 -17.32
CA LYS A 53 -11.02 -0.92 -17.49
C LYS A 53 -9.73 -0.09 -17.49
N CYS A 54 -9.67 1.03 -18.22
CA CYS A 54 -8.50 1.91 -18.19
C CYS A 54 -8.23 2.47 -16.80
N ILE A 55 -9.26 2.79 -16.01
CA ILE A 55 -9.10 3.23 -14.62
C ILE A 55 -8.50 2.11 -13.78
N ASP A 56 -9.03 0.89 -13.87
CA ASP A 56 -8.55 -0.25 -13.10
C ASP A 56 -7.12 -0.65 -13.48
N ASP A 57 -6.78 -0.58 -14.77
CA ASP A 57 -5.44 -0.88 -15.27
C ASP A 57 -4.39 0.16 -14.81
N VAL A 58 -4.78 1.43 -14.70
CA VAL A 58 -3.87 2.53 -14.32
C VAL A 58 -3.84 2.77 -12.80
N THR A 59 -4.92 2.46 -12.08
CA THR A 59 -5.02 2.73 -10.63
C THR A 59 -4.76 1.48 -9.79
N VAL A 60 -3.71 1.53 -8.96
CA VAL A 60 -3.39 0.43 -8.05
C VAL A 60 -4.14 0.58 -6.73
N SER A 61 -5.16 -0.27 -6.51
CA SER A 61 -5.82 -0.41 -5.21
C SER A 61 -4.95 -1.20 -4.24
N LYS A 62 -4.71 -0.66 -3.03
CA LYS A 62 -3.91 -1.32 -1.98
C LYS A 62 -4.73 -1.49 -0.71
N THR A 63 -4.98 -2.75 -0.33
CA THR A 63 -5.64 -3.09 0.92
C THR A 63 -4.61 -3.24 2.04
N ILE A 64 -4.72 -2.43 3.10
CA ILE A 64 -3.86 -2.53 4.28
C ILE A 64 -4.47 -3.56 5.24
N THR A 65 -3.90 -4.77 5.28
CA THR A 65 -4.34 -5.81 6.23
C THR A 65 -3.60 -5.69 7.55
N THR A 66 -4.35 -5.89 8.64
CA THR A 66 -3.86 -5.83 10.02
C THR A 66 -3.52 -7.27 10.45
N ARG A 67 -2.25 -7.54 10.79
CA ARG A 67 -1.78 -8.87 11.23
C ARG A 67 -1.53 -8.90 12.74
N SER A 68 -1.44 -10.11 13.30
CA SER A 68 -1.06 -10.29 14.72
C SER A 68 0.36 -9.78 15.01
N ASN A 69 1.29 -9.91 14.05
CA ASN A 69 2.64 -9.33 14.12
C ASN A 69 2.68 -7.92 13.52
N GLN A 70 1.78 -7.05 13.97
CA GLN A 70 1.88 -5.64 13.60
C GLN A 70 3.12 -5.03 14.24
N LYS A 71 3.76 -4.15 13.47
CA LYS A 71 4.84 -3.33 13.99
C LYS A 71 4.37 -2.57 15.24
N PRO A 72 5.07 -2.67 16.38
CA PRO A 72 4.62 -2.07 17.65
C PRO A 72 4.51 -0.54 17.59
N TRP A 73 5.24 0.12 16.68
CA TRP A 73 5.11 1.56 16.42
C TRP A 73 3.90 1.95 15.52
N MET A 74 3.05 0.99 15.10
CA MET A 74 1.78 1.27 14.39
C MET A 74 0.63 1.54 15.38
N THR A 75 0.75 2.65 16.09
CA THR A 75 -0.24 3.08 17.09
C THR A 75 -1.57 3.54 16.47
N ALA A 76 -2.60 3.70 17.30
CA ALA A 76 -3.89 4.23 16.87
C ALA A 76 -3.77 5.65 16.28
N GLU A 77 -2.88 6.47 16.84
CA GLU A 77 -2.58 7.82 16.36
C GLU A 77 -1.99 7.80 14.94
N VAL A 78 -0.99 6.94 14.69
CA VAL A 78 -0.39 6.79 13.36
C VAL A 78 -1.44 6.34 12.34
N ARG A 79 -2.37 5.46 12.72
CA ARG A 79 -3.49 5.05 11.87
C ARG A 79 -4.48 6.20 11.59
N ALA A 80 -4.77 7.04 12.58
CA ALA A 80 -5.61 8.22 12.39
C ALA A 80 -4.94 9.23 11.43
N LEU A 81 -3.63 9.43 11.55
CA LEU A 81 -2.87 10.32 10.65
C LEU A 81 -2.80 9.77 9.22
N LEU A 82 -2.71 8.45 9.04
CA LEU A 82 -2.81 7.83 7.72
C LEU A 82 -4.19 8.13 7.08
N LYS A 83 -5.28 7.95 7.82
CA LYS A 83 -6.64 8.28 7.36
C LYS A 83 -6.79 9.76 7.02
N SER A 84 -6.26 10.65 7.86
CA SER A 84 -6.27 12.11 7.61
C SER A 84 -5.48 12.50 6.36
N ARG A 85 -4.35 11.84 6.11
CA ARG A 85 -3.57 12.02 4.87
C ARG A 85 -4.38 11.54 3.66
N ASP A 86 -5.01 10.38 3.76
CA ASP A 86 -5.81 9.82 2.67
C ASP A 86 -7.03 10.69 2.36
N SER A 87 -7.71 11.23 3.38
CA SER A 87 -8.81 12.17 3.18
C SER A 87 -8.34 13.47 2.52
N ALA A 88 -7.21 14.04 2.94
CA ALA A 88 -6.64 15.23 2.32
C ALA A 88 -6.23 14.98 0.85
N PHE A 89 -5.70 13.79 0.55
CA PHE A 89 -5.39 13.38 -0.82
C PHE A 89 -6.65 13.29 -1.68
N ARG A 90 -7.72 12.66 -1.18
CA ARG A 90 -9.00 12.53 -1.90
C ARG A 90 -9.71 13.87 -2.09
N ALA A 91 -9.56 14.80 -1.16
CA ALA A 91 -10.10 16.16 -1.25
C ALA A 91 -9.34 17.06 -2.24
N GLY A 92 -8.14 16.67 -2.72
CA GLY A 92 -7.33 17.49 -3.63
C GLY A 92 -6.64 18.70 -2.98
N ASP A 93 -6.76 18.88 -1.66
CA ASP A 93 -6.13 19.99 -0.93
C ASP A 93 -4.62 19.74 -0.76
N LYS A 94 -3.84 20.45 -1.58
CA LYS A 94 -2.37 20.33 -1.60
C LYS A 94 -1.71 20.89 -0.33
N ALA A 95 -2.32 21.84 0.37
CA ALA A 95 -1.75 22.41 1.59
C ALA A 95 -2.01 21.47 2.78
N ALA A 96 -3.25 21.01 2.94
CA ALA A 96 -3.59 20.03 3.96
C ALA A 96 -2.81 18.73 3.77
N LEU A 97 -2.62 18.26 2.52
CA LEU A 97 -1.84 17.06 2.22
C LEU A 97 -0.37 17.18 2.68
N ARG A 98 0.26 18.35 2.46
CA ARG A 98 1.64 18.59 2.91
C ARG A 98 1.73 18.54 4.43
N THR A 99 0.81 19.21 5.12
CA THR A 99 0.75 19.22 6.58
C THR A 99 0.49 17.82 7.14
N ALA A 100 -0.45 17.07 6.57
CA ALA A 100 -0.76 15.70 7.00
C ALA A 100 0.44 14.77 6.83
N ARG A 101 1.18 14.88 5.71
CA ARG A 101 2.43 14.12 5.49
C ARG A 101 3.48 14.45 6.55
N ALA A 102 3.72 15.74 6.83
CA ALA A 102 4.69 16.16 7.84
C ALA A 102 4.33 15.64 9.24
N LYS A 103 3.05 15.75 9.62
CA LYS A 103 2.52 15.23 10.89
C LYS A 103 2.71 13.71 10.99
N LEU A 104 2.33 12.98 9.95
CA LEU A 104 2.50 11.51 9.88
C LEU A 104 3.96 11.10 10.03
N SER A 105 4.88 11.72 9.29
CA SER A 105 6.31 11.42 9.37
C SER A 105 6.88 11.71 10.76
N ARG A 106 6.41 12.76 11.44
CA ARG A 106 6.79 13.06 12.82
C ARG A 106 6.27 12.01 13.79
N ALA A 107 4.98 11.67 13.71
CA ALA A 107 4.37 10.67 14.58
C ALA A 107 5.00 9.28 14.44
N ILE A 108 5.35 8.86 13.22
CA ILE A 108 6.06 7.58 12.99
C ILE A 108 7.46 7.61 13.64
N ARG A 109 8.19 8.72 13.51
CA ARG A 109 9.51 8.87 14.14
C ARG A 109 9.40 8.83 15.66
N GLU A 110 8.40 9.50 16.21
CA GLU A 110 8.13 9.50 17.65
C GLU A 110 7.78 8.10 18.15
N ALA A 111 6.78 7.45 17.54
CA ALA A 111 6.35 6.11 17.93
C ALA A 111 7.49 5.09 17.89
N LYS A 112 8.36 5.16 16.87
CA LYS A 112 9.57 4.33 16.81
C LYS A 112 10.54 4.64 17.94
N ARG A 113 10.77 5.93 18.25
CA ARG A 113 11.67 6.33 19.33
C ARG A 113 11.16 5.86 20.68
N THR A 114 9.89 6.09 20.98
CA THR A 114 9.26 5.63 22.23
C THR A 114 9.36 4.13 22.38
N HIS A 115 9.07 3.36 21.32
CA HIS A 115 9.21 1.91 21.37
C HIS A 115 10.68 1.49 21.60
N ALA A 116 11.63 2.08 20.88
CA ALA A 116 13.05 1.79 21.08
C ALA A 116 13.52 2.12 22.50
N GLN A 117 13.12 3.28 23.05
CA GLN A 117 13.45 3.68 24.42
C GLN A 117 12.91 2.71 25.45
N ARG A 118 11.68 2.23 25.26
CA ARG A 118 11.08 1.24 26.16
C ARG A 118 11.88 -0.05 26.17
N ILE A 119 12.20 -0.59 24.99
CA ILE A 119 13.05 -1.78 24.86
C ILE A 119 14.41 -1.54 25.54
N HIS A 120 15.10 -0.44 25.21
CA HIS A 120 16.39 -0.12 25.83
C HIS A 120 16.33 0.01 27.36
N GLY A 121 15.22 0.50 27.93
CA GLY A 121 15.05 0.63 29.38
C GLY A 121 15.08 -0.72 30.10
N HIS A 122 14.48 -1.77 29.52
CA HIS A 122 14.47 -3.10 30.14
C HIS A 122 15.86 -3.77 30.16
N PHE A 123 16.79 -3.34 29.31
CA PHE A 123 18.19 -3.82 29.31
C PHE A 123 19.12 -3.02 30.22
N GLN A 124 18.70 -1.84 30.71
CA GLN A 124 19.52 -1.01 31.61
C GLN A 124 19.36 -1.43 33.09
N ASP A 125 18.22 -2.02 33.44
CA ASP A 125 17.97 -2.57 34.78
C ASP A 125 18.64 -3.96 34.92
N SER A 126 19.94 -3.99 35.23
CA SER A 126 20.80 -5.19 35.19
C SER A 126 20.45 -6.34 36.14
N GLY A 127 19.38 -6.22 36.92
CA GLY A 127 18.97 -7.21 37.93
C GLY A 127 17.69 -7.99 37.63
N ASP A 128 16.92 -7.63 36.60
CA ASP A 128 15.61 -8.23 36.34
C ASP A 128 15.59 -9.04 35.03
N SER A 129 16.04 -10.31 35.12
CA SER A 129 15.98 -11.25 34.00
C SER A 129 14.56 -11.52 33.50
N ARG A 130 13.53 -11.27 34.34
CA ARG A 130 12.12 -11.42 33.93
C ARG A 130 11.73 -10.32 32.95
N ARG A 131 12.15 -9.08 33.19
CA ARG A 131 11.95 -7.95 32.26
C ARG A 131 12.68 -8.16 30.94
N MET A 132 13.93 -8.64 30.97
CA MET A 132 14.66 -8.99 29.74
C MET A 132 13.93 -10.06 28.92
N TRP A 133 13.36 -11.06 29.61
CA TRP A 133 12.57 -12.09 28.94
C TRP A 133 11.28 -11.52 28.34
N GLN A 134 10.55 -10.67 29.07
CA GLN A 134 9.37 -9.98 28.57
C GLN A 134 9.65 -9.17 27.30
N ASP A 135 10.81 -8.52 27.23
CA ASP A 135 11.26 -7.78 26.04
C ASP A 135 11.53 -8.68 24.84
N THR A 136 12.20 -9.80 25.08
CA THR A 136 12.42 -10.81 24.03
C THR A 136 11.09 -11.32 23.49
N GLN A 137 10.11 -11.54 24.37
CA GLN A 137 8.77 -11.95 23.98
C GLN A 137 8.06 -10.86 23.18
N GLU A 138 8.18 -9.60 23.55
CA GLU A 138 7.53 -8.50 22.85
C GLU A 138 8.13 -8.25 21.45
N ILE A 139 9.46 -8.28 21.32
CA ILE A 139 10.14 -8.11 20.03
C ILE A 139 9.77 -9.23 19.06
N THR A 140 9.68 -10.47 19.57
CA THR A 140 9.33 -11.64 18.77
C THR A 140 7.82 -11.83 18.60
N ASN A 141 7.00 -11.02 19.31
CA ASN A 141 5.56 -11.23 19.47
C ASN A 141 5.23 -12.67 19.91
N TYR A 142 6.12 -13.27 20.72
CA TYR A 142 5.96 -14.61 21.24
C TYR A 142 4.88 -14.58 22.32
N LYS A 143 3.73 -15.19 21.99
CA LYS A 143 2.70 -15.46 22.99
C LYS A 143 3.09 -16.74 23.70
N THR A 144 3.31 -16.68 25.01
CA THR A 144 3.34 -17.90 25.83
C THR A 144 1.99 -18.58 25.65
N THR A 145 1.95 -19.66 24.87
CA THR A 145 0.82 -20.58 24.91
C THR A 145 0.70 -21.01 26.36
N SER A 146 -0.39 -20.62 27.03
CA SER A 146 -0.70 -21.21 28.34
C SER A 146 -0.63 -22.71 28.14
N PRO A 147 0.23 -23.44 28.87
CA PRO A 147 0.06 -24.87 28.91
C PRO A 147 -1.37 -25.07 29.44
N ALA A 148 -2.23 -25.66 28.62
CA ALA A 148 -3.31 -26.43 29.19
C ALA A 148 -2.57 -27.51 29.99
N CYS A 149 -2.43 -27.27 31.30
CA CYS A 149 -1.92 -28.25 32.22
C CYS A 149 -2.99 -29.34 32.33
N ASP A 150 -3.07 -30.22 31.34
CA ASP A 150 -3.40 -31.60 31.63
C ASP A 150 -2.13 -32.18 32.26
N SER A 151 -1.98 -31.91 33.55
CA SER A 151 -1.05 -32.63 34.40
C SER A 151 -1.57 -34.06 34.53
N ASP A 152 -1.42 -34.86 33.49
CA ASP A 152 -1.51 -36.30 33.63
C ASP A 152 -0.22 -36.75 34.32
N ALA A 153 -0.26 -36.70 35.65
CA ALA A 153 0.80 -37.08 36.56
C ALA A 153 0.95 -38.61 36.60
N SER A 154 1.27 -39.23 35.47
CA SER A 154 1.67 -40.63 35.40
C SER A 154 3.11 -40.73 34.93
N LEU A 155 4.03 -40.42 35.85
CA LEU A 155 5.44 -40.75 35.72
C LEU A 155 5.60 -42.20 36.21
N PRO A 156 5.92 -43.19 35.37
CA PRO A 156 6.05 -44.57 35.83
C PRO A 156 7.34 -44.72 36.65
N ASP A 157 7.14 -44.93 37.94
CA ASP A 157 8.17 -45.24 38.93
C ASP A 157 8.62 -46.71 38.77
N ALA A 158 9.42 -46.98 37.74
CA ALA A 158 9.96 -48.32 37.49
C ALA A 158 11.34 -48.27 36.85
N LEU A 159 12.33 -47.83 37.63
CA LEU A 159 13.72 -48.29 37.49
C LEU A 159 14.25 -48.62 38.89
N LYS A 160 14.06 -49.88 39.29
CA LYS A 160 14.87 -50.57 40.30
C LYS A 160 15.69 -51.64 39.60
#